data_AF-A0A2K9NAY2-F1
#
_entry.id   AF-A0A2K9NAY2-F1
#
_cell.length_a   1.000
_cell.length_b   1.000
_cell.length_c   1.000
_cell.angle_alpha   90.00
_cell.angle_beta   90.00
_cell.angle_gamma   90.00
#
_symmetry.space_group_name_H-M   'P 1'
#
loop_
_entity.id
_entity.type
_entity.pdbx_description
1 polymer ?
#
loop_
_entity_poly.entity_id
_entity_poly.type
_entity_poly.pdbx_seq_one_letter_code
_entity_poly.pdbx_strand_id
1 'polypeptide(L)'
;MAKPLTITPSLIGDLTEMEIEAGRLLFAKECDFFWGAEAATTLPEAVLPEICFAGRSNVGKSSLVNALTGRKTLARTSQTPGRTQQLNFFNLGNRLVMVDMPGYGYAQVSKERSAAWVDFIKSYLRGRVTLKRALVLVDARHGLKPHDVDMMKMMDQTAVGYQIVLTKADTLKPGAIDKIRAQVAVALKTHGAAHPEVLATSAETGLGIPELRGFLTRMAEPVVAG
;
A
#
# COMPACT_ATOMS: atom_id res chain seq x y z
N MET A 1 -6.91 -37.31 0.50
CA MET A 1 -7.08 -35.96 -0.10
C MET A 1 -6.47 -34.97 0.87
N ALA A 2 -5.49 -34.16 0.45
CA ALA A 2 -4.90 -33.14 1.32
C ALA A 2 -5.95 -32.07 1.63
N LYS A 3 -6.20 -31.81 2.91
CA LYS A 3 -7.02 -30.65 3.34
C LYS A 3 -6.43 -29.39 2.69
N PRO A 4 -7.25 -28.49 2.11
CA PRO A 4 -6.75 -27.20 1.68
C PRO A 4 -6.12 -26.52 2.90
N LEU A 5 -4.89 -26.07 2.73
CA LEU A 5 -4.15 -25.38 3.78
C LEU A 5 -4.83 -24.06 4.09
N THR A 6 -5.34 -23.93 5.30
CA THR A 6 -5.83 -22.67 5.83
C THR A 6 -4.62 -21.79 6.13
N ILE A 7 -4.18 -21.00 5.14
CA ILE A 7 -3.29 -19.87 5.41
C ILE A 7 -4.16 -18.85 6.14
N THR A 8 -4.04 -18.75 7.45
CA THR A 8 -4.73 -17.71 8.23
C THR A 8 -4.08 -16.38 7.87
N PRO A 9 -4.76 -15.47 7.16
CA PRO A 9 -4.19 -14.17 6.87
C PRO A 9 -4.16 -13.44 8.21
N SER A 10 -2.97 -13.18 8.74
CA SER A 10 -2.92 -12.61 10.08
C SER A 10 -3.59 -11.26 10.14
N LEU A 11 -4.38 -11.15 11.20
CA LEU A 11 -5.03 -9.95 11.73
C LEU A 11 -6.09 -9.34 10.84
N ILE A 12 -6.72 -10.25 10.11
CA ILE A 12 -8.09 -10.07 9.67
C ILE A 12 -9.04 -10.92 10.52
N GLY A 13 -8.52 -11.45 11.63
CA GLY A 13 -9.31 -12.17 12.62
C GLY A 13 -10.37 -11.31 13.33
N ASP A 14 -10.24 -9.98 13.30
CA ASP A 14 -11.12 -9.04 14.01
C ASP A 14 -12.01 -8.21 13.07
N LEU A 15 -12.00 -8.48 11.76
CA LEU A 15 -12.99 -7.85 10.87
C LEU A 15 -14.29 -8.64 10.95
N THR A 16 -15.36 -7.94 11.30
CA THR A 16 -16.71 -8.48 11.22
C THR A 16 -17.09 -8.75 9.75
N GLU A 17 -18.02 -9.67 9.52
CA GLU A 17 -18.58 -9.90 8.17
C GLU A 17 -19.12 -8.60 7.55
N MET A 18 -19.68 -7.72 8.38
CA MET A 18 -20.14 -6.38 7.96
C MET A 18 -19.01 -5.50 7.45
N GLU A 19 -17.82 -5.55 8.07
CA GLU A 19 -16.67 -4.76 7.62
C GLU A 19 -16.05 -5.32 6.34
N ILE A 20 -16.02 -6.65 6.21
CA ILE A 20 -15.62 -7.30 4.95
C ILE A 20 -16.58 -6.90 3.82
N GLU A 21 -17.88 -6.91 4.09
CA GLU A 21 -18.89 -6.51 3.11
C GLU A 21 -18.83 -5.02 2.79
N ALA A 22 -18.63 -4.15 3.79
CA ALA A 22 -18.42 -2.72 3.57
C ALA A 22 -17.19 -2.46 2.68
N GLY A 23 -16.11 -3.22 2.89
CA GLY A 23 -14.94 -3.22 2.03
C GLY A 23 -15.23 -3.67 0.60
N ARG A 24 -15.97 -4.76 0.44
CA ARG A 24 -16.41 -5.23 -0.88
C ARG A 24 -17.21 -4.15 -1.62
N LEU A 25 -18.16 -3.49 -0.94
CA LEU A 25 -19.02 -2.45 -1.51
C LEU A 25 -18.24 -1.19 -1.87
N LEU A 26 -17.36 -0.69 -0.98
CA LEU A 26 -16.57 0.51 -1.26
C LEU A 26 -15.65 0.28 -2.48
N PHE A 27 -14.93 -0.83 -2.50
CA PHE A 27 -13.96 -1.11 -3.56
C PHE A 27 -14.59 -1.54 -4.89
N ALA A 28 -15.90 -1.80 -4.92
CA ALA A 28 -16.69 -1.96 -6.13
C ALA A 28 -17.14 -0.63 -6.75
N LYS A 29 -17.11 0.49 -6.01
CA LYS A 29 -17.43 1.83 -6.54
C LYS A 29 -16.41 2.30 -7.56
N GLU A 30 -16.73 3.37 -8.28
CA GLU A 30 -15.82 4.09 -9.18
C GLU A 30 -14.49 4.44 -8.49
N CYS A 31 -13.41 4.25 -9.23
CA CYS A 31 -12.06 4.54 -8.78
C CYS A 31 -11.31 5.13 -9.96
N ASP A 32 -11.15 6.45 -9.96
CA ASP A 32 -10.69 7.20 -11.12
C ASP A 32 -9.46 8.03 -10.79
N PHE A 33 -8.52 8.03 -11.73
CA PHE A 33 -7.38 8.93 -11.68
C PHE A 33 -7.89 10.37 -11.77
N PHE A 34 -7.46 11.23 -10.85
CA PHE A 34 -7.83 12.65 -10.88
C PHE A 34 -6.62 13.59 -10.79
N TRP A 35 -5.45 13.13 -10.33
CA TRP A 35 -4.30 14.01 -10.17
C TRP A 35 -2.96 13.29 -10.18
N GLY A 36 -1.94 13.94 -10.75
CA GLY A 36 -0.53 13.54 -10.68
C GLY A 36 0.31 14.69 -10.10
N ALA A 37 1.07 14.43 -9.03
CA ALA A 37 1.92 15.43 -8.40
C ALA A 37 3.41 15.07 -8.50
N GLU A 38 4.20 15.98 -9.07
CA GLU A 38 5.65 15.84 -9.25
C GLU A 38 6.45 16.58 -8.16
N ALA A 39 5.80 17.47 -7.39
CA ALA A 39 6.42 18.27 -6.35
C ALA A 39 5.42 18.63 -5.25
N ALA A 40 5.91 19.09 -4.10
CA ALA A 40 5.06 19.43 -2.95
C ALA A 40 4.07 20.57 -3.28
N THR A 41 4.49 21.52 -4.13
CA THR A 41 3.66 22.65 -4.58
C THR A 41 2.56 22.25 -5.56
N THR A 42 2.63 21.05 -6.13
CA THR A 42 1.63 20.51 -7.06
C THR A 42 0.76 19.43 -6.43
N LEU A 43 0.80 19.27 -5.10
CA LEU A 43 -0.12 18.39 -4.41
C LEU A 43 -1.56 18.90 -4.55
N PRO A 44 -2.54 18.01 -4.80
CA PRO A 44 -3.94 18.42 -4.88
C PRO A 44 -4.43 18.81 -3.48
N GLU A 45 -5.59 19.47 -3.40
CA GLU A 45 -6.22 19.78 -2.13
C GLU A 45 -6.47 18.51 -1.29
N ALA A 46 -6.24 18.60 0.01
CA ALA A 46 -6.34 17.48 0.95
C ALA A 46 -7.77 17.41 1.52
N VAL A 47 -8.72 16.94 0.71
CA VAL A 47 -10.16 16.93 1.07
C VAL A 47 -10.62 15.60 1.68
N LEU A 48 -10.22 14.47 1.08
CA LEU A 48 -10.65 13.13 1.50
C LEU A 48 -9.51 12.38 2.19
N PRO A 49 -9.80 11.42 3.09
CA PRO A 49 -8.80 10.52 3.65
C PRO A 49 -7.99 9.82 2.57
N GLU A 50 -6.67 9.71 2.78
CA GLU A 50 -5.72 9.16 1.82
C GLU A 50 -5.06 7.89 2.38
N ILE A 51 -4.89 6.90 1.51
CA ILE A 51 -4.05 5.72 1.73
C ILE A 51 -2.97 5.64 0.66
N CYS A 52 -1.73 5.50 1.09
CA CYS A 52 -0.59 5.57 0.19
C CYS A 52 0.05 4.20 -0.03
N PHE A 53 0.37 3.83 -1.27
CA PHE A 53 1.00 2.57 -1.62
C PHE A 53 2.46 2.81 -2.00
N ALA A 54 3.38 2.34 -1.16
CA ALA A 54 4.83 2.44 -1.35
C ALA A 54 5.42 1.06 -1.58
N GLY A 55 6.30 0.91 -2.55
CA GLY A 55 6.97 -0.38 -2.74
C GLY A 55 8.08 -0.31 -3.78
N ARG A 56 8.98 -1.30 -3.77
CA ARG A 56 10.00 -1.40 -4.81
C ARG A 56 9.38 -1.63 -6.19
N SER A 57 10.14 -1.30 -7.24
CA SER A 57 9.76 -1.73 -8.59
C SER A 57 9.53 -3.24 -8.64
N ASN A 58 8.49 -3.67 -9.36
CA ASN A 58 8.08 -5.08 -9.52
C ASN A 58 7.69 -5.83 -8.22
N VAL A 59 7.45 -5.12 -7.11
CA VAL A 59 6.98 -5.75 -5.86
C VAL A 59 5.53 -6.26 -5.97
N GLY A 60 4.75 -5.76 -6.94
CA GLY A 60 3.35 -6.13 -7.12
C GLY A 60 2.34 -5.04 -6.69
N LYS A 61 2.78 -3.79 -6.50
CA LYS A 61 1.94 -2.63 -6.17
C LYS A 61 0.77 -2.43 -7.14
N SER A 62 1.05 -2.33 -8.44
CA SER A 62 0.01 -2.19 -9.45
C SER A 62 -0.95 -3.37 -9.47
N SER A 63 -0.44 -4.60 -9.30
CA SER A 63 -1.27 -5.80 -9.22
C SER A 63 -2.17 -5.79 -7.99
N LEU A 64 -1.67 -5.35 -6.84
CA LEU A 64 -2.46 -5.23 -5.61
C LEU A 64 -3.55 -4.16 -5.74
N VAL A 65 -3.22 -2.98 -6.26
CA VAL A 65 -4.21 -1.90 -6.50
C VAL A 65 -5.33 -2.37 -7.44
N ASN A 66 -4.96 -3.07 -8.50
CA ASN A 66 -5.92 -3.67 -9.43
C ASN A 66 -6.78 -4.76 -8.77
N ALA A 67 -6.18 -5.63 -7.96
CA ALA A 67 -6.90 -6.66 -7.21
C ALA A 67 -7.87 -6.06 -6.19
N LEU A 68 -7.47 -4.99 -5.49
CA LEU A 68 -8.32 -4.25 -4.57
C LEU A 68 -9.52 -3.63 -5.29
N THR A 69 -9.33 -3.03 -6.45
CA THR A 69 -10.40 -2.29 -7.16
C THR A 69 -11.17 -3.11 -8.20
N GLY A 70 -10.77 -4.35 -8.47
CA GLY A 70 -11.35 -5.18 -9.54
C GLY A 70 -11.11 -4.65 -10.95
N ARG A 71 -10.19 -3.69 -11.13
CA ARG A 71 -9.93 -3.01 -12.41
C ARG A 71 -8.57 -3.38 -12.97
N LYS A 72 -8.46 -3.53 -14.29
CA LYS A 72 -7.21 -3.98 -14.95
C LYS A 72 -6.27 -2.84 -15.37
N THR A 73 -6.76 -1.61 -15.46
CA THR A 73 -6.06 -0.48 -16.12
C THR A 73 -5.61 0.62 -15.17
N LEU A 74 -6.14 0.70 -13.95
CA LEU A 74 -5.91 1.82 -13.03
C LEU A 74 -4.43 2.10 -12.76
N ALA A 75 -3.65 1.07 -12.50
CA ALA A 75 -2.24 1.21 -12.19
C ALA A 75 -1.30 1.04 -13.41
N ARG A 76 -1.83 0.87 -14.63
CA ARG A 76 -1.02 0.81 -15.86
C ARG A 76 -0.62 2.19 -16.37
N THR A 77 -1.38 3.23 -16.02
CA THR A 77 -1.02 4.64 -16.29
C THR A 77 0.27 5.07 -15.58
N SER A 78 0.70 4.34 -14.53
CA SER A 78 1.97 4.61 -13.80
C SER A 78 3.22 4.02 -14.48
N GLN A 79 3.10 3.28 -15.59
CA GLN A 79 4.15 2.38 -16.08
C GLN A 79 5.10 2.94 -17.15
N THR A 80 5.12 4.24 -17.46
CA THR A 80 6.12 4.77 -18.39
C THR A 80 7.50 4.78 -17.72
N PRO A 81 8.46 3.92 -18.11
CA PRO A 81 9.74 3.84 -17.41
C PRO A 81 10.58 5.08 -17.67
N GLY A 82 11.02 5.75 -16.60
CA GLY A 82 12.24 6.56 -16.63
C GLY A 82 12.14 8.06 -16.93
N ARG A 83 10.96 8.71 -16.97
CA ARG A 83 10.94 10.17 -17.19
C ARG A 83 10.27 11.05 -16.14
N THR A 84 9.30 10.56 -15.38
CA THR A 84 8.68 11.35 -14.33
C THR A 84 8.30 10.46 -13.16
N GLN A 85 8.89 10.71 -11.99
CA GLN A 85 8.40 10.15 -10.74
C GLN A 85 7.32 11.11 -10.25
N GLN A 86 6.08 10.64 -10.12
CA GLN A 86 4.97 11.42 -9.62
C GLN A 86 4.12 10.56 -8.68
N LEU A 87 3.49 11.19 -7.70
CA LEU A 87 2.43 10.59 -6.91
C LEU A 87 1.14 10.61 -7.75
N ASN A 88 0.51 9.46 -7.95
CA ASN A 88 -0.77 9.39 -8.66
C ASN A 88 -1.91 9.23 -7.66
N PHE A 89 -2.93 10.07 -7.77
CA PHE A 89 -4.07 10.08 -6.88
C PHE A 89 -5.32 9.56 -7.60
N PHE A 90 -6.02 8.63 -6.94
CA PHE A 90 -7.22 7.99 -7.44
C PHE A 90 -8.35 8.18 -6.43
N ASN A 91 -9.48 8.74 -6.86
CA ASN A 91 -10.65 8.92 -5.99
C ASN A 91 -11.47 7.64 -6.01
N LEU A 92 -11.58 6.97 -4.86
CA LEU A 92 -12.40 5.78 -4.65
C LEU A 92 -13.76 6.16 -4.04
N GLY A 93 -14.79 6.16 -4.88
CA GLY A 93 -16.18 6.28 -4.48
C GLY A 93 -16.52 7.57 -3.72
N ASN A 94 -15.75 8.64 -3.91
CA ASN A 94 -15.82 9.91 -3.18
C ASN A 94 -15.73 9.78 -1.65
N ARG A 95 -15.00 8.77 -1.17
CA ARG A 95 -14.87 8.46 0.26
C ARG A 95 -13.43 8.24 0.70
N LEU A 96 -12.56 7.85 -0.23
CA LEU A 96 -11.17 7.53 0.04
C LEU A 96 -10.34 7.89 -1.18
N VAL A 97 -9.12 8.35 -0.97
CA VAL A 97 -8.14 8.57 -2.04
C VAL A 97 -7.04 7.52 -1.93
N MET A 98 -6.81 6.78 -3.01
CA MET A 98 -5.68 5.88 -3.14
C MET A 98 -4.53 6.64 -3.79
N VAL A 99 -3.37 6.66 -3.13
CA VAL A 99 -2.17 7.35 -3.63
C VAL A 99 -1.12 6.33 -4.00
N ASP A 100 -0.76 6.28 -5.28
CA ASP A 100 0.27 5.38 -5.79
C ASP A 100 1.62 6.10 -5.84
N MET A 101 2.56 5.68 -4.99
CA MET A 101 3.93 6.17 -5.06
C MET A 101 4.67 5.45 -6.18
N PRO A 102 5.59 6.13 -6.89
CA PRO A 102 6.45 5.45 -7.84
C PRO A 102 7.39 4.49 -7.10
N GLY A 103 7.81 3.45 -7.81
CA GLY A 103 8.62 2.39 -7.22
C GLY A 103 10.00 2.89 -6.81
N TYR A 104 10.42 2.63 -5.57
CA TYR A 104 11.77 2.96 -5.10
C TYR A 104 12.79 1.84 -5.41
N GLY A 105 14.08 2.15 -5.28
CA GLY A 105 15.18 1.19 -5.47
C GLY A 105 15.68 1.02 -6.92
N TYR A 106 15.33 1.93 -7.84
CA TYR A 106 15.92 1.95 -9.19
C TYR A 106 17.21 2.77 -9.20
N ALA A 107 18.30 2.18 -9.68
CA ALA A 107 19.66 2.72 -9.61
C ALA A 107 19.99 3.82 -10.65
N GLN A 108 19.05 4.20 -11.52
CA GLN A 108 19.33 5.01 -12.73
C GLN A 108 18.85 6.46 -12.66
N VAL A 109 18.84 7.08 -11.49
CA VAL A 109 18.49 8.50 -11.34
C VAL A 109 19.72 9.28 -10.90
N SER A 110 19.93 10.48 -11.45
CA SER A 110 21.02 11.35 -10.99
C SER A 110 20.85 11.66 -9.50
N LYS A 111 21.96 11.89 -8.78
CA LYS A 111 21.95 12.11 -7.33
C LYS A 111 21.04 13.28 -6.94
N GLU A 112 21.01 14.33 -7.76
CA GLU A 112 20.24 15.55 -7.53
C GLU A 112 18.75 15.32 -7.70
N ARG A 113 18.33 14.60 -8.75
CA ARG A 113 16.92 14.23 -8.98
C ARG A 113 16.42 13.27 -7.91
N SER A 114 17.30 12.37 -7.43
CA SER A 114 17.00 11.47 -6.32
C SER A 114 16.78 12.24 -5.01
N ALA A 115 17.60 13.25 -4.72
CA ALA A 115 17.46 14.08 -3.52
C ALA A 115 16.17 14.92 -3.53
N ALA A 116 15.90 15.64 -4.62
CA ALA A 116 14.67 16.42 -4.77
C ALA A 116 13.41 15.54 -4.65
N TRP A 117 13.47 14.34 -5.22
CA TRP A 117 12.41 13.35 -5.09
C TRP A 117 12.22 12.88 -3.63
N VAL A 118 13.32 12.56 -2.93
CA VAL A 118 13.27 12.19 -1.52
C VAL A 118 12.68 13.30 -0.66
N ASP A 119 13.06 14.56 -0.91
CA ASP A 119 12.54 15.71 -0.17
C ASP A 119 11.05 15.96 -0.46
N PHE A 120 10.63 15.77 -1.71
CA PHE A 120 9.21 15.80 -2.07
C PHE A 120 8.42 14.72 -1.32
N ILE A 121 8.88 13.47 -1.34
CA ILE A 121 8.21 12.38 -0.61
C ILE A 121 8.15 12.66 0.89
N LYS A 122 9.24 13.12 1.50
CA LYS A 122 9.24 13.52 2.92
C LYS A 122 8.24 14.64 3.20
N SER A 123 8.12 15.62 2.31
CA SER A 123 7.17 16.74 2.44
C SER A 123 5.73 16.26 2.36
N TYR A 124 5.43 15.38 1.41
CA TYR A 124 4.12 14.72 1.31
C TYR A 124 3.81 13.92 2.58
N LEU A 125 4.73 13.06 3.04
CA LEU A 125 4.50 12.23 4.23
C LEU A 125 4.28 13.07 5.50
N ARG A 126 5.13 14.07 5.77
CA ARG A 126 5.10 14.83 7.03
C ARG A 126 3.92 15.81 7.14
N GLY A 127 3.44 16.36 6.03
CA GLY A 127 2.47 17.47 6.02
C GLY A 127 1.04 17.10 5.61
N ARG A 128 0.79 15.87 5.16
CA ARG A 128 -0.49 15.48 4.57
C ARG A 128 -1.50 15.02 5.63
N VAL A 129 -2.29 15.96 6.15
CA VAL A 129 -3.31 15.71 7.19
C VAL A 129 -4.36 14.64 6.82
N THR A 130 -4.61 14.46 5.53
CA THR A 130 -5.52 13.43 5.00
C THR A 130 -4.90 12.05 4.97
N LEU A 131 -3.57 11.91 4.97
CA LEU A 131 -2.90 10.62 4.89
C LEU A 131 -3.12 9.82 6.19
N LYS A 132 -4.01 8.83 6.13
CA LYS A 132 -4.37 8.00 7.28
C LYS A 132 -3.46 6.79 7.45
N ARG A 133 -2.92 6.26 6.34
CA ARG A 133 -2.01 5.13 6.38
C ARG A 133 -1.16 5.01 5.13
N ALA A 134 0.12 4.66 5.30
CA ALA A 134 0.95 4.15 4.22
C ALA A 134 1.00 2.61 4.26
N LEU A 135 0.87 1.97 3.11
CA LEU A 135 1.12 0.55 2.92
C LEU A 135 2.49 0.40 2.28
N VAL A 136 3.42 -0.25 2.97
CA VAL A 136 4.74 -0.58 2.45
C VAL A 136 4.72 -2.02 1.96
N LEU A 137 4.72 -2.19 0.64
CA LEU A 137 4.63 -3.48 -0.02
C LEU A 137 6.00 -4.15 -0.09
N VAL A 138 6.02 -5.43 0.28
CA VAL A 138 7.24 -6.26 0.31
C VAL A 138 6.95 -7.59 -0.40
N ASP A 139 7.85 -8.02 -1.29
CA ASP A 139 7.69 -9.30 -2.01
C ASP A 139 7.92 -10.46 -1.03
N ALA A 140 6.90 -11.27 -0.77
CA ALA A 140 6.94 -12.32 0.26
C ALA A 140 8.07 -13.34 0.02
N ARG A 141 8.49 -13.54 -1.24
CA ARG A 141 9.57 -14.47 -1.61
C ARG A 141 10.94 -14.05 -1.08
N HIS A 142 11.10 -12.76 -0.80
CA HIS A 142 12.39 -12.17 -0.47
C HIS A 142 12.42 -11.50 0.91
N GLY A 143 11.27 -11.13 1.45
CA GLY A 143 11.19 -10.34 2.67
C GLY A 143 11.77 -8.94 2.48
N LEU A 144 12.07 -8.28 3.60
CA LEU A 144 12.63 -6.93 3.61
C LEU A 144 14.00 -6.88 2.91
N LYS A 145 14.20 -5.83 2.11
CA LYS A 145 15.47 -5.49 1.47
C LYS A 145 15.95 -4.11 1.94
N PRO A 146 17.22 -3.74 1.70
CA PRO A 146 17.76 -2.47 2.22
C PRO A 146 16.92 -1.24 1.87
N HIS A 147 16.43 -1.15 0.63
CA HIS A 147 15.57 -0.04 0.21
C HIS A 147 14.19 -0.02 0.91
N ASP A 148 13.66 -1.17 1.34
CA ASP A 148 12.44 -1.20 2.16
C ASP A 148 12.73 -0.64 3.55
N VAL A 149 13.88 -1.00 4.14
CA VAL A 149 14.32 -0.48 5.43
C VAL A 149 14.56 1.04 5.37
N ASP A 150 15.11 1.56 4.28
CA ASP A 150 15.28 3.01 4.10
C ASP A 150 13.92 3.74 4.00
N MET A 151 12.95 3.15 3.29
CA MET A 151 11.58 3.67 3.26
C MET A 151 10.93 3.64 4.65
N MET A 152 11.11 2.55 5.39
CA MET A 152 10.62 2.42 6.77
C MET A 152 11.21 3.49 7.70
N LYS A 153 12.52 3.75 7.63
CA LYS A 153 13.17 4.84 8.37
C LYS A 153 12.62 6.21 7.98
N MET A 154 12.32 6.44 6.70
CA MET A 154 11.71 7.69 6.24
C MET A 154 10.29 7.87 6.83
N MET A 155 9.51 6.80 6.89
CA MET A 155 8.18 6.82 7.52
C MET A 155 8.29 7.14 9.02
N ASP A 156 9.26 6.56 9.74
CA ASP A 156 9.51 6.89 11.14
C ASP A 156 9.88 8.36 11.34
N GLN A 157 10.79 8.88 10.52
CA GLN A 157 11.24 10.28 10.58
C GLN A 157 10.11 11.28 10.28
N THR A 158 9.12 10.87 9.49
CA THR A 158 7.95 11.68 9.12
C THR A 158 6.75 11.44 10.03
N ALA A 159 6.87 10.52 10.99
CA ALA A 159 5.81 10.10 11.92
C ALA A 159 4.52 9.61 11.21
N VAL A 160 4.65 9.08 9.99
CA VAL A 160 3.52 8.51 9.25
C VAL A 160 3.33 7.06 9.64
N GLY A 161 2.16 6.74 10.19
CA GLY A 161 1.77 5.37 10.48
C GLY A 161 1.75 4.53 9.20
N TYR A 162 2.53 3.44 9.19
CA TYR A 162 2.62 2.56 8.03
C TYR A 162 2.42 1.09 8.39
N GLN A 163 1.98 0.31 7.41
CA GLN A 163 1.63 -1.10 7.55
C GLN A 163 2.39 -1.90 6.49
N ILE A 164 3.10 -2.94 6.90
CA ILE A 164 3.73 -3.86 5.94
C ILE A 164 2.65 -4.76 5.31
N VAL A 165 2.69 -4.87 3.98
CA VAL A 165 1.88 -5.81 3.21
C VAL A 165 2.79 -6.70 2.36
N LEU A 166 2.84 -7.98 2.69
CA LEU A 166 3.52 -8.98 1.89
C LEU A 166 2.69 -9.28 0.64
N THR A 167 3.29 -9.17 -0.54
CA THR A 167 2.68 -9.50 -1.83
C THR A 167 3.15 -10.85 -2.34
N LYS A 168 2.43 -11.43 -3.31
CA LYS A 168 2.78 -12.70 -3.98
C LYS A 168 2.86 -13.88 -3.01
N ALA A 169 2.05 -13.84 -1.96
CA ALA A 169 1.98 -14.86 -0.92
C ALA A 169 1.69 -16.27 -1.47
N ASP A 170 0.97 -16.37 -2.60
CA ASP A 170 0.64 -17.60 -3.31
C ASP A 170 1.86 -18.40 -3.79
N THR A 171 2.99 -17.73 -3.99
CA THR A 171 4.23 -18.36 -4.48
C THR A 171 5.01 -19.09 -3.38
N LEU A 172 4.62 -18.90 -2.12
CA LEU A 172 5.29 -19.50 -0.98
C LEU A 172 4.65 -20.83 -0.59
N LYS A 173 5.49 -21.76 -0.13
CA LYS A 173 5.01 -23.00 0.50
C LYS A 173 4.29 -22.69 1.83
N PRO A 174 3.37 -23.56 2.25
CA PRO A 174 2.73 -23.44 3.56
C PRO A 174 3.75 -23.32 4.70
N GLY A 175 3.50 -22.43 5.66
CA GLY A 175 4.38 -22.13 6.78
C GLY A 175 5.59 -21.24 6.45
N ALA A 176 6.01 -21.14 5.17
CA ALA A 176 7.07 -20.22 4.78
C ALA A 176 6.64 -18.75 4.96
N ILE A 177 5.35 -18.46 4.75
CA ILE A 177 4.81 -17.13 4.96
C ILE A 177 4.83 -16.69 6.41
N ASP A 178 4.55 -17.59 7.36
CA ASP A 178 4.59 -17.30 8.79
C ASP A 178 6.03 -17.01 9.24
N LYS A 179 7.00 -17.72 8.68
CA LYS A 179 8.42 -17.44 8.90
C LYS A 179 8.81 -16.03 8.42
N ILE A 180 8.40 -15.65 7.21
CA ILE A 180 8.68 -14.29 6.69
C ILE A 180 7.97 -13.24 7.54
N ARG A 181 6.70 -13.46 7.90
CA ARG A 181 5.94 -12.54 8.76
C ARG A 181 6.60 -12.37 10.12
N ALA A 182 7.09 -13.43 10.74
CA ALA A 182 7.83 -13.36 12.00
C ALA A 182 9.14 -12.58 11.86
N GLN A 183 9.90 -12.80 10.78
CA GLN A 183 11.13 -12.05 10.50
C GLN A 183 10.87 -10.56 10.31
N VAL A 184 9.82 -10.21 9.54
CA VAL A 184 9.41 -8.82 9.35
C VAL A 184 8.94 -8.21 10.68
N ALA A 185 8.10 -8.90 11.44
CA ALA A 185 7.59 -8.42 12.73
C ALA A 185 8.73 -8.13 13.73
N VAL A 186 9.80 -8.94 13.74
CA VAL A 186 11.01 -8.65 14.54
C VAL A 186 11.66 -7.35 14.10
N ALA A 187 11.81 -7.12 12.79
CA ALA A 187 12.36 -5.88 12.28
C ALA A 187 11.51 -4.67 12.69
N LEU A 188 10.18 -4.77 12.62
CA LEU A 188 9.27 -3.67 12.96
C LEU A 188 9.36 -3.20 14.43
N LYS A 189 9.90 -4.02 15.35
CA LYS A 189 10.07 -3.62 16.76
C LYS A 189 10.94 -2.37 16.95
N THR A 190 11.84 -2.09 16.02
CA THR A 190 12.70 -0.89 16.07
C THR A 190 12.15 0.28 15.26
N HIS A 191 10.94 0.15 14.71
CA HIS A 191 10.31 1.17 13.86
C HIS A 191 9.03 1.68 14.53
N GLY A 192 9.11 2.81 15.22
CA GLY A 192 8.01 3.33 16.05
C GLY A 192 6.76 3.73 15.29
N ALA A 193 6.85 4.02 13.98
CA ALA A 193 5.69 4.33 13.15
C ALA A 193 5.09 3.09 12.45
N ALA A 194 5.72 1.92 12.58
CA ALA A 194 5.21 0.69 12.01
C ALA A 194 4.03 0.15 12.81
N HIS A 195 2.97 -0.22 12.12
CA HIS A 195 1.95 -1.07 12.67
C HIS A 195 2.56 -2.47 12.94
N PRO A 196 2.31 -3.08 14.11
CA PRO A 196 3.00 -4.31 14.53
C PRO A 196 2.64 -5.53 13.68
N GLU A 197 1.49 -5.48 13.03
CA GLU A 197 0.97 -6.57 12.22
C GLU A 197 1.66 -6.62 10.86
N VAL A 198 1.67 -7.78 10.22
CA VAL A 198 2.23 -7.95 8.87
C VAL A 198 1.21 -8.69 8.02
N LEU A 199 0.57 -7.96 7.11
CA LEU A 199 -0.47 -8.51 6.25
C LEU A 199 0.15 -9.33 5.11
N ALA A 200 -0.60 -10.30 4.60
CA ALA A 200 -0.21 -11.13 3.47
C ALA A 200 -1.30 -11.11 2.40
N THR A 201 -0.90 -10.87 1.16
CA THR A 201 -1.81 -10.74 0.02
C THR A 201 -1.30 -11.49 -1.21
N SER A 202 -2.24 -11.96 -2.02
CA SER A 202 -1.99 -12.40 -3.39
C SER A 202 -2.99 -11.74 -4.33
N ALA A 203 -2.47 -11.01 -5.30
CA ALA A 203 -3.29 -10.49 -6.39
C ALA A 203 -3.73 -11.58 -7.38
N GLU A 204 -3.02 -12.73 -7.40
CA GLU A 204 -3.31 -13.87 -8.29
C GLU A 204 -4.46 -14.72 -7.73
N THR A 205 -4.39 -15.08 -6.45
CA THR A 205 -5.38 -15.98 -5.82
C THR A 205 -6.47 -15.23 -5.07
N GLY A 206 -6.31 -13.92 -4.85
CA GLY A 206 -7.22 -13.11 -4.03
C GLY A 206 -7.01 -13.24 -2.52
N LEU A 207 -6.01 -14.00 -2.07
CA LEU A 207 -5.68 -14.15 -0.65
C LEU A 207 -5.50 -12.78 0.02
N GLY A 208 -6.17 -12.55 1.14
CA GLY A 208 -6.04 -11.33 1.95
C GLY A 208 -6.65 -10.06 1.33
N ILE A 209 -7.28 -10.16 0.14
CA ILE A 209 -7.86 -8.99 -0.56
C ILE A 209 -9.19 -8.53 0.07
N PRO A 210 -10.20 -9.40 0.29
CA PRO A 210 -11.43 -9.00 1.00
C PRO A 210 -11.14 -8.29 2.32
N GLU A 211 -10.16 -8.84 3.00
CA GLU A 211 -9.72 -8.43 4.28
C GLU A 211 -9.00 -7.06 4.29
N LEU A 212 -8.05 -6.88 3.38
CA LEU A 212 -7.40 -5.58 3.19
C LEU A 212 -8.42 -4.50 2.81
N ARG A 213 -9.43 -4.83 1.99
CA ARG A 213 -10.52 -3.89 1.67
C ARG A 213 -11.28 -3.46 2.91
N GLY A 214 -11.70 -4.42 3.74
CA GLY A 214 -12.44 -4.12 4.99
C GLY A 214 -11.62 -3.23 5.91
N PHE A 215 -10.34 -3.55 6.08
CA PHE A 215 -9.42 -2.76 6.89
C PHE A 215 -9.25 -1.31 6.38
N LEU A 216 -9.01 -1.14 5.07
CA LEU A 216 -8.85 0.18 4.47
C LEU A 216 -10.15 1.01 4.50
N THR A 217 -11.30 0.35 4.51
CA THR A 217 -12.61 1.02 4.60
C THR A 217 -12.82 1.71 5.93
N ARG A 218 -12.19 1.25 7.02
CA ARG A 218 -12.21 1.94 8.33
C ARG A 218 -11.64 3.36 8.28
N MET A 219 -10.86 3.68 7.24
CA MET A 219 -10.24 5.00 7.05
C MET A 219 -11.03 5.90 6.10
N ALA A 220 -12.04 5.36 5.41
CA ALA A 220 -12.83 6.12 4.45
C ALA A 220 -13.85 7.02 5.16
N GLU A 221 -14.23 8.14 4.54
CA GLU A 221 -15.36 8.95 4.99
C GLU A 221 -16.62 8.08 5.14
N PRO A 222 -17.52 8.36 6.09
CA PRO A 222 -18.76 7.61 6.23
C PRO A 222 -19.63 7.74 4.97
N VAL A 223 -20.59 6.84 4.81
CA VAL A 223 -21.61 7.02 3.78
C VAL A 223 -22.47 8.21 4.23
N VAL A 224 -22.42 9.30 3.48
CA VAL A 224 -23.39 10.38 3.66
C VAL A 224 -24.74 9.82 3.21
N ALA A 225 -25.68 9.66 4.14
CA ALA A 225 -27.05 9.35 3.80
C ALA A 225 -27.61 10.54 3.02
N GLY A 226 -27.89 10.33 1.73
CA GLY A 226 -28.63 11.26 0.89
C GLY A 226 -30.12 11.17 1.15
#